data_AF-A0A7X9AH85-F1
#
_entry.id   AF-A0A7X9AH85-F1
#
_cell.length_a   1.000
_cell.length_b   1.000
_cell.length_c   1.000
_cell.angle_alpha   90.00
_cell.angle_beta   90.00
_cell.angle_gamma   90.00
#
_symmetry.space_group_name_H-M   'P 1'
#
loop_
_entity.id
_entity.type
_entity.pdbx_description
1 polymer ?
#
loop_
_entity_poly.entity_id
_entity_poly.type
_entity_poly.pdbx_seq_one_letter_code
_entity_poly.pdbx_strand_id
1 'polypeptide(L)'
;MACSRPPGRRASSLPPPPGRSPQALLGPEAAEIYLAMLRRLLQAGRLNRFFPDPGRLDNLLSFLAPSGGVGAYPGLEVNLRTGMPAEPAVGRILSQQDLSDKFLAEVDLPGLSARTDLSPAERRLLEQARFHQRLQQASLPRWQRLDLALRRVETEKRWAFFTTVFDRFDASEELFVRYTVQLYQHHGRWTRPLVDLQGDDLEATGPFRTVISRYHSDEAEFAFVLLSELSAITVEEVVRCRVGPLWFEGVEMLPEVAELLAAYPGNFILHLPTDRAGLTVREDGNRDPFSVLWRQVLHPGARDVAEKKARDLGYHVYKERKFACTRAVAGPFSDWLKSRGTRCVVYPV
;
A
#
# COMPACT_ATOMS: atom_id res chain seq x y z
N MET A 1 -9.17 27.62 -19.39
CA MET A 1 -8.11 26.68 -19.79
C MET A 1 -8.73 25.30 -19.89
N ALA A 2 -9.00 24.83 -21.11
CA ALA A 2 -9.64 23.54 -21.36
C ALA A 2 -8.58 22.44 -21.28
N CYS A 3 -8.70 21.52 -20.32
CA CYS A 3 -7.90 20.30 -20.30
C CYS A 3 -8.37 19.39 -21.44
N SER A 4 -7.45 19.13 -22.37
CA SER A 4 -7.56 18.15 -23.43
C SER A 4 -7.88 16.76 -22.86
N ARG A 5 -8.85 16.07 -23.47
CA ARG A 5 -9.11 14.64 -23.25
C ARG A 5 -7.82 13.84 -23.46
N PRO A 6 -7.49 12.85 -22.60
CA PRO A 6 -6.34 11.98 -22.86
C PRO A 6 -6.59 11.17 -24.15
N PRO A 7 -5.67 11.21 -25.14
CA PRO A 7 -5.82 10.46 -26.38
C PRO A 7 -5.34 9.01 -26.21
N GLY A 8 -6.06 8.07 -26.83
CA GLY A 8 -5.50 6.77 -27.24
C GLY A 8 -5.77 5.58 -26.33
N ARG A 9 -7.02 5.08 -26.30
CA ARG A 9 -7.28 3.67 -25.96
C ARG A 9 -6.74 2.77 -27.07
N ARG A 10 -5.66 2.04 -26.83
CA ARG A 10 -5.47 0.70 -27.39
C ARG A 10 -5.50 -0.28 -26.23
N ALA A 11 -6.70 -0.69 -25.83
CA ALA A 11 -6.84 -1.93 -25.07
C ALA A 11 -6.29 -3.05 -25.95
N SER A 12 -5.35 -3.85 -25.46
CA SER A 12 -5.05 -5.12 -26.12
C SER A 12 -6.37 -5.91 -26.13
N SER A 13 -6.80 -6.36 -27.31
CA SER A 13 -8.04 -7.11 -27.49
C SER A 13 -7.93 -8.56 -27.00
N LEU A 14 -6.84 -8.90 -26.32
CA LEU A 14 -6.63 -10.24 -25.79
C LEU A 14 -7.11 -10.26 -24.34
N PRO A 15 -8.06 -11.15 -23.99
CA PRO A 15 -8.42 -11.33 -22.58
C PRO A 15 -7.15 -11.68 -21.80
N PRO A 16 -6.98 -11.14 -20.58
CA PRO A 16 -5.84 -11.48 -19.76
C PRO A 16 -5.80 -13.01 -19.53
N PRO A 17 -4.61 -13.60 -19.35
CA PRO A 17 -4.49 -15.00 -18.93
C PRO A 17 -5.41 -15.27 -17.73
N PRO A 18 -6.00 -16.48 -17.61
CA PRO A 18 -6.85 -16.81 -16.48
C PRO A 18 -6.11 -16.53 -15.17
N GLY A 19 -6.72 -15.71 -14.31
CA GLY A 19 -6.15 -15.27 -13.03
C GLY A 19 -5.43 -13.91 -13.03
N ARG A 20 -5.31 -13.21 -14.17
CA ARG A 20 -4.79 -11.83 -14.21
C ARG A 20 -5.91 -10.80 -14.27
N SER A 21 -5.80 -9.75 -13.46
CA SER A 21 -6.69 -8.59 -13.49
C SER A 21 -6.72 -7.93 -14.87
N PRO A 22 -7.84 -7.31 -15.29
CA PRO A 22 -7.88 -6.50 -16.50
C PRO A 22 -6.88 -5.34 -16.40
N GLN A 23 -6.12 -5.09 -17.46
CA GLN A 23 -5.08 -4.04 -17.50
C GLN A 23 -5.28 -3.12 -18.70
N ALA A 24 -4.90 -1.85 -18.55
CA ALA A 24 -4.79 -0.89 -19.63
C ALA A 24 -3.35 -0.39 -19.75
N LEU A 25 -2.88 -0.25 -20.99
CA LEU A 25 -1.60 0.39 -21.28
C LEU A 25 -1.84 1.87 -21.58
N LEU A 26 -1.38 2.75 -20.69
CA LEU A 26 -1.37 4.19 -20.91
C LEU A 26 -0.12 4.56 -21.72
N GLY A 27 -0.31 5.26 -22.84
CA GLY A 27 0.82 5.85 -23.58
C GLY A 27 1.59 6.89 -22.75
N PRO A 28 2.79 7.33 -23.17
CA PRO A 28 3.67 8.13 -22.35
C PRO A 28 3.05 9.42 -21.79
N GLU A 29 2.37 10.21 -22.61
CA GLU A 29 1.73 11.45 -22.16
C GLU A 29 0.62 11.20 -21.12
N ALA A 30 -0.23 10.20 -21.37
CA ALA A 30 -1.31 9.83 -20.46
C ALA A 30 -0.75 9.27 -19.13
N ALA A 31 0.32 8.48 -19.19
CA ALA A 31 1.01 7.94 -18.00
C ALA A 31 1.60 9.05 -17.14
N GLU A 32 2.21 10.07 -17.75
CA GLU A 32 2.78 11.23 -17.05
C GLU A 32 1.70 12.00 -16.28
N ILE A 33 0.58 12.31 -16.95
CA ILE A 33 -0.56 13.03 -16.34
C ILE A 33 -1.17 12.21 -15.21
N TYR A 34 -1.39 10.91 -15.46
CA TYR A 34 -1.96 9.97 -14.48
C TYR A 34 -1.08 9.88 -13.22
N LEU A 35 0.23 9.66 -13.37
CA LEU A 35 1.15 9.54 -12.23
C LEU A 35 1.32 10.86 -11.49
N ALA A 36 1.37 11.99 -12.21
CA ALA A 36 1.41 13.31 -11.59
C ALA A 36 0.16 13.56 -10.72
N MET A 37 -1.02 13.17 -11.20
CA MET A 37 -2.26 13.27 -10.41
C MET A 37 -2.24 12.33 -9.20
N LEU A 38 -1.88 11.06 -9.38
CA LEU A 38 -1.81 10.10 -8.29
C LEU A 38 -0.85 10.55 -7.18
N ARG A 39 0.32 11.09 -7.54
CA ARG A 39 1.28 11.67 -6.57
C ARG A 39 0.68 12.84 -5.80
N ARG A 40 -0.03 13.76 -6.46
CA ARG A 40 -0.71 14.88 -5.79
C ARG A 40 -1.79 14.39 -4.83
N LEU A 41 -2.58 13.39 -5.21
CA LEU A 41 -3.60 12.79 -4.36
C LEU A 41 -2.99 12.11 -3.14
N LEU A 42 -1.89 11.38 -3.32
CA LEU A 42 -1.16 10.74 -2.24
C LEU A 42 -0.67 11.75 -1.19
N GLN A 43 -0.08 12.86 -1.65
CA GLN A 43 0.38 13.94 -0.78
C GLN A 43 -0.77 14.62 -0.03
N ALA A 44 -1.90 14.85 -0.70
CA ALA A 44 -3.07 15.48 -0.09
C ALA A 44 -3.80 14.59 0.91
N GLY A 45 -3.66 13.27 0.80
CA GLY A 45 -4.28 12.28 1.71
C GLY A 45 -3.83 12.38 3.17
N ARG A 46 -2.78 13.17 3.48
CA ARG A 46 -2.22 13.37 4.84
C ARG A 46 -1.99 12.04 5.57
N LEU A 47 -1.30 11.13 4.89
CA LEU A 47 -1.00 9.80 5.41
C LEU A 47 -0.14 9.89 6.67
N ASN A 48 -0.58 9.23 7.73
CA ASN A 48 0.15 9.14 8.99
C ASN A 48 1.02 7.87 9.02
N ARG A 49 1.70 7.64 10.15
CA ARG A 49 2.62 6.49 10.33
C ARG A 49 1.99 5.11 10.12
N PHE A 50 0.67 4.97 10.16
CA PHE A 50 0.00 3.68 9.98
C PHE A 50 -0.14 3.27 8.51
N PHE A 51 0.02 4.20 7.57
CA PHE A 51 0.01 3.93 6.14
C PHE A 51 1.41 3.57 5.62
N PRO A 52 1.50 2.87 4.46
CA PRO A 52 2.75 2.76 3.73
C PRO A 52 3.39 4.14 3.55
N ASP A 53 4.73 4.19 3.60
CA ASP A 53 5.48 5.43 3.57
C ASP A 53 5.16 6.26 2.30
N PRO A 54 4.55 7.45 2.42
CA PRO A 54 4.11 8.23 1.26
C PRO A 54 5.28 8.76 0.44
N GLY A 55 6.44 9.03 1.06
CA GLY A 55 7.63 9.50 0.35
C GLY A 55 8.23 8.40 -0.53
N ARG A 56 8.26 7.16 -0.01
CA ARG A 56 8.70 6.01 -0.80
C ARG A 56 7.78 5.73 -1.97
N LEU A 57 6.47 5.78 -1.74
CA LEU A 57 5.48 5.64 -2.81
C LEU A 57 5.58 6.76 -3.85
N ASP A 58 5.76 8.01 -3.44
CA ASP A 58 5.98 9.13 -4.37
C ASP A 58 7.22 8.91 -5.25
N ASN A 59 8.34 8.47 -4.63
CA ASN A 59 9.55 8.11 -5.36
C ASN A 59 9.28 7.00 -6.39
N LEU A 60 8.63 5.91 -6.00
CA LEU A 60 8.26 4.83 -6.93
C LEU A 60 7.45 5.36 -8.12
N LEU A 61 6.40 6.14 -7.84
CA LEU A 61 5.55 6.74 -8.88
C LEU A 61 6.35 7.67 -9.80
N SER A 62 7.37 8.37 -9.28
CA SER A 62 8.26 9.21 -10.09
C SER A 62 9.11 8.38 -11.06
N PHE A 63 9.59 7.20 -10.67
CA PHE A 63 10.36 6.31 -11.55
C PHE A 63 9.49 5.54 -12.54
N LEU A 64 8.23 5.32 -12.22
CA LEU A 64 7.23 4.79 -13.16
C LEU A 64 6.86 5.79 -14.26
N ALA A 65 7.08 7.09 -14.02
CA ALA A 65 6.76 8.13 -14.99
C ALA A 65 7.70 8.05 -16.19
N PRO A 66 7.21 8.27 -17.42
CA PRO A 66 8.06 8.35 -18.60
C PRO A 66 9.19 9.36 -18.48
N SER A 67 8.97 10.49 -17.80
CA SER A 67 10.02 11.48 -17.47
C SER A 67 11.07 10.97 -16.48
N GLY A 68 10.71 10.01 -15.62
CA GLY A 68 11.57 9.43 -14.61
C GLY A 68 12.36 8.22 -15.08
N GLY A 69 11.86 7.48 -16.09
CA GLY A 69 12.51 6.32 -16.69
C GLY A 69 13.41 6.65 -17.89
N VAL A 70 14.24 5.69 -18.30
CA VAL A 70 15.12 5.83 -19.48
C VAL A 70 14.43 5.25 -20.70
N GLY A 71 13.37 5.91 -21.18
CA GLY A 71 12.75 5.69 -22.50
C GLY A 71 12.40 4.25 -22.91
N ALA A 72 12.50 3.27 -22.00
CA ALA A 72 12.55 1.85 -22.32
C ALA A 72 11.15 1.23 -22.40
N TYR A 73 10.12 1.97 -22.00
CA TYR A 73 8.78 1.44 -21.85
C TYR A 73 7.81 2.16 -22.77
N PRO A 74 6.97 1.40 -23.51
CA PRO A 74 5.98 1.98 -24.43
C PRO A 74 4.86 2.72 -23.69
N GLY A 75 4.80 2.59 -22.35
CA GLY A 75 3.74 3.16 -21.53
C GLY A 75 3.75 2.62 -20.10
N LEU A 76 2.67 2.93 -19.38
CA LEU A 76 2.40 2.43 -18.02
C LEU A 76 1.23 1.45 -18.05
N GLU A 77 1.45 0.26 -17.49
CA GLU A 77 0.38 -0.71 -17.25
C GLU A 77 -0.37 -0.33 -15.97
N VAL A 78 -1.69 -0.14 -16.09
CA VAL A 78 -2.59 0.18 -14.98
C VAL A 78 -3.57 -0.96 -14.79
N ASN A 79 -3.75 -1.41 -13.55
CA ASN A 79 -4.76 -2.39 -13.22
C ASN A 79 -6.15 -1.73 -13.21
N LEU A 80 -7.08 -2.21 -14.03
CA LEU A 80 -8.43 -1.66 -14.15
C LEU A 80 -9.37 -2.06 -13.01
N ARG A 81 -9.00 -3.02 -12.16
CA ARG A 81 -9.73 -3.36 -10.93
C ARG A 81 -9.46 -2.33 -9.82
N THR A 82 -8.24 -1.83 -9.74
CA THR A 82 -7.80 -0.93 -8.65
C THR A 82 -7.51 0.48 -9.11
N GLY A 83 -7.31 0.70 -10.41
CA GLY A 83 -6.83 1.94 -10.99
C GLY A 83 -5.39 2.31 -10.59
N MET A 84 -4.65 1.42 -9.95
CA MET A 84 -3.25 1.63 -9.53
C MET A 84 -2.27 1.10 -10.59
N PRO A 85 -0.98 1.52 -10.57
CA PRO A 85 0.04 0.89 -11.41
C PRO A 85 0.05 -0.63 -11.20
N ALA A 86 0.04 -1.39 -12.29
CA ALA A 86 -0.03 -2.84 -12.23
C ALA A 86 1.24 -3.44 -11.61
N GLU A 87 1.10 -4.62 -10.99
CA GLU A 87 2.20 -5.35 -10.36
C GLU A 87 3.46 -5.48 -11.28
N PRO A 88 3.35 -5.82 -12.59
CA PRO A 88 4.54 -5.89 -13.44
C PRO A 88 5.28 -4.56 -13.57
N ALA A 89 4.56 -3.43 -13.61
CA ALA A 89 5.16 -2.11 -13.70
C ALA A 89 5.93 -1.77 -12.41
N VAL A 90 5.32 -2.02 -11.25
CA VAL A 90 5.97 -1.86 -9.94
C VAL A 90 7.21 -2.75 -9.86
N GLY A 91 7.06 -4.03 -10.20
CA GLY A 91 8.12 -5.02 -10.10
C GLY A 91 9.34 -4.70 -10.95
N ARG A 92 9.14 -4.14 -12.15
CA ARG A 92 10.25 -3.68 -13.01
C ARG A 92 11.14 -2.68 -12.29
N ILE A 93 10.56 -1.65 -11.66
CA ILE A 93 11.34 -0.62 -10.97
C ILE A 93 12.04 -1.19 -9.73
N LEU A 94 11.34 -2.01 -8.94
CA LEU A 94 11.94 -2.62 -7.75
C LEU A 94 13.10 -3.57 -8.11
N SER A 95 12.93 -4.40 -9.15
CA SER A 95 14.02 -5.25 -9.65
C SER A 95 15.18 -4.45 -10.23
N GLN A 96 14.92 -3.31 -10.89
CA GLN A 96 15.98 -2.43 -11.36
C GLN A 96 16.76 -1.80 -10.20
N GLN A 97 16.11 -1.46 -9.09
CA GLN A 97 16.80 -1.01 -7.89
C GLN A 97 17.76 -2.08 -7.37
N ASP A 98 17.31 -3.33 -7.26
CA ASP A 98 18.13 -4.46 -6.80
C ASP A 98 19.34 -4.74 -7.71
N LEU A 99 19.23 -4.44 -9.01
CA LEU A 99 20.29 -4.62 -10.00
C LEU A 99 21.22 -3.40 -10.15
N SER A 100 20.88 -2.26 -9.54
CA SER A 100 21.59 -1.00 -9.77
C SER A 100 23.06 -1.06 -9.37
N ASP A 101 23.39 -1.70 -8.25
CA ASP A 101 24.77 -1.83 -7.78
C ASP A 101 25.67 -2.57 -8.78
N LYS A 102 25.16 -3.69 -9.32
CA LYS A 102 25.89 -4.50 -10.30
C LYS A 102 26.07 -3.74 -11.61
N PHE A 103 25.00 -3.11 -12.09
CA PHE A 103 25.04 -2.32 -13.32
C PHE A 103 26.05 -1.17 -13.23
N LEU A 104 26.02 -0.39 -12.13
CA LEU A 104 26.90 0.76 -11.95
C LEU A 104 28.38 0.36 -11.78
N ALA A 105 28.66 -0.84 -11.25
CA ALA A 105 30.02 -1.35 -11.14
C ALA A 105 30.67 -1.69 -12.49
N GLU A 106 29.86 -2.00 -13.51
CA GLU A 106 30.33 -2.37 -14.86
C GLU A 106 30.49 -1.16 -15.79
N VAL A 107 29.96 0.01 -15.41
CA VAL A 107 29.94 1.21 -16.25
C VAL A 107 30.98 2.23 -15.77
N ASP A 108 31.90 2.61 -16.67
CA ASP A 108 32.79 3.76 -16.45
C ASP A 108 32.03 5.09 -16.61
N LEU A 109 31.21 5.39 -15.60
CA LEU A 109 30.39 6.60 -15.57
C LEU A 109 31.22 7.89 -15.60
N PRO A 110 32.36 8.01 -14.87
CA PRO A 110 33.23 9.17 -14.98
C PRO A 110 33.78 9.35 -16.41
N GLY A 111 34.28 8.28 -17.04
CA GLY A 111 34.79 8.33 -18.40
C GLY A 111 33.73 8.67 -19.44
N LEU A 112 32.53 8.10 -19.33
CA LEU A 112 31.40 8.44 -20.19
C LEU A 112 30.93 9.90 -20.00
N SER A 113 30.92 10.40 -18.77
CA SER A 113 30.46 11.77 -18.48
C SER A 113 31.45 12.83 -18.92
N ALA A 114 32.75 12.51 -18.99
CA ALA A 114 33.81 13.44 -19.39
C ALA A 114 33.92 13.62 -20.91
N ARG A 115 33.30 12.75 -21.71
CA ARG A 115 33.37 12.80 -23.18
C ARG A 115 32.35 13.78 -23.76
N THR A 116 32.83 14.66 -24.64
CA THR A 116 32.00 15.67 -25.32
C THR A 116 31.20 15.09 -26.47
N ASP A 117 31.79 14.15 -27.22
CA ASP A 117 31.17 13.53 -28.41
C ASP A 117 30.81 12.07 -28.13
N LEU A 118 29.63 11.89 -27.54
CA LEU A 118 29.05 10.57 -27.29
C LEU A 118 28.28 10.07 -28.51
N SER A 119 28.57 8.85 -28.93
CA SER A 119 27.73 8.10 -29.87
C SER A 119 26.32 7.87 -29.31
N PRO A 120 25.31 7.60 -30.16
CA PRO A 120 23.95 7.31 -29.68
C PRO A 120 23.87 6.18 -28.65
N ALA A 121 24.72 5.16 -28.76
CA ALA A 121 24.79 4.06 -27.81
C ALA A 121 25.35 4.51 -26.46
N GLU A 122 26.42 5.30 -26.46
CA GLU A 122 27.04 5.83 -25.23
C GLU A 122 26.12 6.83 -24.52
N ARG A 123 25.34 7.63 -25.27
CA ARG A 123 24.30 8.50 -24.70
C ARG A 123 23.25 7.70 -23.95
N ARG A 124 22.73 6.63 -24.56
CA ARG A 124 21.75 5.73 -23.90
C ARG A 124 22.34 5.06 -22.67
N LEU A 125 23.59 4.60 -22.74
CA LEU A 125 24.30 4.00 -21.62
C LEU A 125 24.47 5.01 -20.46
N LEU A 126 24.84 6.25 -20.77
CA LEU A 126 24.96 7.33 -19.80
C LEU A 126 23.61 7.67 -19.15
N GLU A 127 22.53 7.75 -19.91
CA GLU A 127 21.17 7.95 -19.39
C GLU A 127 20.75 6.80 -18.47
N GLN A 128 21.03 5.56 -18.87
CA GLN A 128 20.76 4.36 -18.06
C GLN A 128 21.57 4.36 -16.75
N ALA A 129 22.85 4.71 -16.80
CA ALA A 129 23.69 4.83 -15.61
C ALA A 129 23.19 5.92 -14.66
N ARG A 130 22.81 7.10 -15.16
CA ARG A 130 22.21 8.16 -14.34
C ARG A 130 20.90 7.74 -13.70
N PHE A 131 20.10 6.95 -14.40
CA PHE A 131 18.87 6.39 -13.85
C PHE A 131 19.14 5.40 -12.72
N HIS A 132 20.05 4.45 -12.89
CA HIS A 132 20.44 3.52 -11.83
C HIS A 132 21.06 4.24 -10.62
N GLN A 133 21.84 5.31 -10.85
CA GLN A 133 22.37 6.14 -9.78
C GLN A 133 21.26 6.82 -8.97
N ARG A 134 20.22 7.36 -9.64
CA ARG A 134 19.03 7.91 -8.98
C ARG A 134 18.23 6.83 -8.23
N LEU A 135 18.06 5.64 -8.81
CA LEU A 135 17.36 4.52 -8.16
C LEU A 135 18.08 4.05 -6.89
N GLN A 136 19.42 3.96 -6.92
CA GLN A 136 20.23 3.56 -5.77
C GLN A 136 20.09 4.55 -4.60
N GLN A 137 20.00 5.85 -4.91
CA GLN A 137 19.85 6.91 -3.92
C GLN A 137 18.40 7.06 -3.41
N ALA A 138 17.41 6.56 -4.15
CA ALA A 138 16.01 6.70 -3.81
C ALA A 138 15.57 5.70 -2.74
N SER A 139 14.81 6.18 -1.75
CA SER A 139 14.08 5.28 -0.85
C SER A 139 12.80 4.82 -1.55
N LEU A 140 12.73 3.55 -1.94
CA LEU A 140 11.56 2.93 -2.57
C LEU A 140 10.84 1.99 -1.60
N PRO A 141 9.54 1.71 -1.82
CA PRO A 141 8.86 0.65 -1.10
C PRO A 141 9.49 -0.69 -1.47
N ARG A 142 9.41 -1.67 -0.59
CA ARG A 142 9.85 -3.05 -0.86
C ARG A 142 8.63 -3.93 -1.10
N TRP A 143 8.83 -5.05 -1.78
CA TRP A 143 7.82 -6.11 -1.89
C TRP A 143 7.27 -6.52 -0.53
N GLN A 144 8.18 -6.65 0.42
CA GLN A 144 7.89 -6.88 1.82
C GLN A 144 9.01 -6.26 2.66
N ARG A 145 8.65 -5.68 3.81
CA ARG A 145 9.57 -5.17 4.81
C ARG A 145 8.93 -5.35 6.17
N LEU A 146 9.66 -6.01 7.07
CA LEU A 146 9.28 -6.18 8.46
C LEU A 146 10.25 -5.39 9.32
N ASP A 147 9.76 -4.35 9.98
CA ASP A 147 10.50 -3.61 10.99
C ASP A 147 9.92 -3.93 12.37
N LEU A 148 10.80 -3.95 13.38
CA LEU A 148 10.45 -4.21 14.76
C LEU A 148 11.07 -3.12 15.65
N ALA A 149 10.27 -2.55 16.54
CA ALA A 149 10.70 -1.53 17.48
C ALA A 149 10.27 -1.89 18.91
N LEU A 150 11.20 -1.83 19.85
CA LEU A 150 10.93 -1.99 21.28
C LEU A 150 10.31 -0.69 21.81
N ARG A 151 9.16 -0.80 22.47
CA ARG A 151 8.46 0.31 23.10
C ARG A 151 8.88 0.49 24.55
N ARG A 152 8.89 -0.61 25.32
CA ARG A 152 9.23 -0.61 26.75
C ARG A 152 9.53 -2.03 27.24
N VAL A 153 10.25 -2.13 28.35
CA VAL A 153 10.51 -3.37 29.08
C VAL A 153 10.05 -3.20 30.52
N GLU A 154 9.27 -4.16 31.03
CA GLU A 154 8.93 -4.28 32.45
C GLU A 154 9.71 -5.48 33.01
N THR A 155 10.86 -5.22 33.62
CA THR A 155 11.79 -6.25 34.10
C THR A 155 11.20 -7.10 35.22
N GLU A 156 10.47 -6.48 36.15
CA GLU A 156 9.81 -7.17 37.27
C GLU A 156 8.80 -8.22 36.79
N LYS A 157 8.01 -7.88 35.78
CA LYS A 157 7.01 -8.78 35.16
C LYS A 157 7.58 -9.63 34.02
N ARG A 158 8.83 -9.37 33.62
CA ARG A 158 9.49 -9.98 32.47
C ARG A 158 8.69 -9.81 31.17
N TRP A 159 8.16 -8.60 30.96
CA TRP A 159 7.43 -8.23 29.76
C TRP A 159 8.27 -7.33 28.87
N ALA A 160 8.21 -7.58 27.56
CA ALA A 160 8.78 -6.69 26.56
C ALA A 160 7.69 -6.32 25.54
N PHE A 161 7.52 -5.03 25.30
CA PHE A 161 6.48 -4.47 24.44
C PHE A 161 7.09 -4.02 23.13
N PHE A 162 6.47 -4.40 22.02
CA PHE A 162 6.96 -4.16 20.67
C PHE A 162 5.92 -3.47 19.79
N THR A 163 6.40 -2.78 18.77
CA THR A 163 5.64 -2.41 17.59
C THR A 163 6.28 -3.06 16.39
N THR A 164 5.48 -3.82 15.67
CA THR A 164 5.88 -4.48 14.42
C THR A 164 5.22 -3.72 13.27
N VAL A 165 6.01 -3.31 12.29
CA VAL A 165 5.52 -2.67 11.06
C VAL A 165 5.83 -3.60 9.91
N PHE A 166 4.80 -4.07 9.22
CA PHE A 166 4.93 -4.91 8.04
C PHE A 166 4.36 -4.17 6.82
N ASP A 167 5.27 -3.62 6.01
CA ASP A 167 4.94 -3.05 4.71
C ASP A 167 5.03 -4.13 3.63
N ARG A 168 4.06 -4.17 2.73
CA ARG A 168 4.11 -5.06 1.57
C ARG A 168 3.33 -4.51 0.38
N PHE A 169 3.66 -5.01 -0.80
CA PHE A 169 2.71 -5.04 -1.90
C PHE A 169 1.86 -6.31 -1.75
N ASP A 170 0.55 -6.14 -1.64
CA ASP A 170 -0.39 -7.24 -1.53
C ASP A 170 -0.81 -7.67 -2.93
N ALA A 171 -0.50 -8.90 -3.33
CA ALA A 171 -0.78 -9.38 -4.68
C ALA A 171 -2.27 -9.69 -4.90
N SER A 172 -3.05 -9.98 -3.84
CA SER A 172 -4.49 -10.26 -3.98
C SER A 172 -5.26 -8.98 -4.30
N GLU A 173 -4.96 -7.93 -3.53
CA GLU A 173 -5.53 -6.59 -3.69
C GLU A 173 -4.81 -5.75 -4.75
N GLU A 174 -3.58 -6.10 -5.12
CA GLU A 174 -2.66 -5.31 -5.96
C GLU A 174 -2.47 -3.87 -5.44
N LEU A 175 -2.31 -3.74 -4.13
CA LEU A 175 -2.14 -2.46 -3.42
C LEU A 175 -0.95 -2.52 -2.46
N PHE A 176 -0.40 -1.35 -2.13
CA PHE A 176 0.54 -1.24 -1.01
C PHE A 176 -0.24 -1.18 0.31
N VAL A 177 0.17 -2.02 1.25
CA VAL A 177 -0.48 -2.22 2.55
C VAL A 177 0.56 -2.14 3.66
N ARG A 178 0.21 -1.45 4.74
CA ARG A 178 0.96 -1.47 5.99
C ARG A 178 0.12 -2.12 7.07
N TYR A 179 0.69 -3.11 7.73
CA TYR A 179 0.19 -3.65 8.98
C TYR A 179 1.05 -3.14 10.13
N THR A 180 0.43 -2.59 11.15
CA THR A 180 1.08 -2.19 12.39
C THR A 180 0.51 -3.03 13.52
N VAL A 181 1.34 -3.85 14.14
CA VAL A 181 0.94 -4.71 15.25
C VAL A 181 1.63 -4.22 16.52
N GLN A 182 0.83 -3.86 17.52
CA GLN A 182 1.30 -3.63 18.88
C GLN A 182 1.08 -4.90 19.68
N LEU A 183 2.15 -5.42 20.26
CA LEU A 183 2.12 -6.64 21.05
C LEU A 183 3.13 -6.58 22.18
N TYR A 184 3.03 -7.50 23.13
CA TYR A 184 4.07 -7.77 24.10
C TYR A 184 4.29 -9.28 24.24
N GLN A 185 5.48 -9.66 24.69
CA GLN A 185 5.81 -11.04 25.00
C GLN A 185 6.20 -11.16 26.47
N HIS A 186 5.88 -12.30 27.08
CA HIS A 186 6.32 -12.64 28.42
C HIS A 186 7.45 -13.67 28.36
N HIS A 187 8.55 -13.42 29.07
CA HIS A 187 9.68 -14.35 29.12
C HIS A 187 9.48 -15.41 30.22
N GLY A 188 9.00 -16.60 29.85
CA GLY A 188 8.73 -17.72 30.75
C GLY A 188 9.73 -18.88 30.62
N ARG A 189 9.81 -19.75 31.63
CA ARG A 189 10.64 -20.98 31.56
C ARG A 189 10.15 -21.98 30.50
N TRP A 190 8.87 -21.90 30.14
CA TRP A 190 8.18 -22.85 29.26
C TRP A 190 7.81 -22.27 27.90
N THR A 191 8.11 -20.99 27.69
CA THR A 191 7.68 -20.25 26.50
C THR A 191 8.91 -19.60 25.89
N ARG A 192 9.31 -20.06 24.70
CA ARG A 192 10.42 -19.43 23.98
C ARG A 192 9.97 -18.04 23.50
N PRO A 193 10.78 -16.99 23.69
CA PRO A 193 10.48 -15.68 23.15
C PRO A 193 10.43 -15.74 21.62
N LEU A 194 9.59 -14.90 21.04
CA LEU A 194 9.46 -14.75 19.59
C LEU A 194 10.30 -13.58 19.05
N VAL A 195 10.75 -12.70 19.94
CA VAL A 195 11.71 -11.64 19.67
C VAL A 195 12.89 -11.83 20.60
N ASP A 196 14.09 -11.95 20.04
CA ASP A 196 15.33 -11.98 20.81
C ASP A 196 15.83 -10.56 21.07
N LEU A 197 16.20 -10.31 22.32
CA LEU A 197 16.86 -9.08 22.76
C LEU A 197 18.37 -9.37 22.83
N GLN A 198 19.16 -8.88 21.88
CA GLN A 198 20.61 -9.01 21.88
C GLN A 198 21.26 -7.65 22.15
N GLY A 199 21.44 -7.30 23.43
CA GLY A 199 21.92 -5.96 23.80
C GLY A 199 20.90 -4.90 23.42
N ASP A 200 21.29 -3.96 22.55
CA ASP A 200 20.43 -2.92 22.00
C ASP A 200 19.67 -3.36 20.73
N ASP A 201 20.06 -4.50 20.15
CA ASP A 201 19.46 -5.01 18.91
C ASP A 201 18.26 -5.92 19.18
N LEU A 202 17.25 -5.79 18.31
CA LEU A 202 16.03 -6.58 18.32
C LEU A 202 16.03 -7.50 17.11
N GLU A 203 16.02 -8.81 17.35
CA GLU A 203 15.90 -9.78 16.27
C GLU A 203 14.57 -10.53 16.33
N ALA A 204 13.75 -10.34 15.31
CA ALA A 204 12.57 -11.16 15.09
C ALA A 204 13.00 -12.59 14.74
N THR A 205 12.64 -13.56 15.58
CA THR A 205 12.91 -14.98 15.34
C THR A 205 12.24 -15.47 14.05
N GLY A 206 12.79 -16.50 13.41
CA GLY A 206 12.18 -17.13 12.23
C GLY A 206 10.70 -17.50 12.39
N PRO A 207 10.28 -18.11 13.52
CA PRO A 207 8.87 -18.36 13.81
C PRO A 207 8.02 -17.10 13.85
N PHE A 208 8.48 -16.02 14.50
CA PHE A 208 7.76 -14.75 14.53
C PHE A 208 7.57 -14.18 13.14
N ARG A 209 8.64 -14.14 12.33
CA ARG A 209 8.57 -13.67 10.94
C ARG A 209 7.57 -14.48 10.11
N THR A 210 7.54 -15.80 10.30
CA THR A 210 6.63 -16.72 9.59
C THR A 210 5.18 -16.50 10.00
N VAL A 211 4.94 -16.32 11.29
CA VAL A 211 3.63 -16.02 11.86
C VAL A 211 3.12 -14.69 11.33
N ILE A 212 3.93 -13.65 11.45
CA ILE A 212 3.66 -12.32 10.93
C ILE A 212 3.35 -12.45 9.43
N SER A 213 4.27 -12.95 8.60
CA SER A 213 4.02 -13.03 7.15
C SER A 213 2.77 -13.83 6.75
N ARG A 214 2.41 -14.87 7.51
CA ARG A 214 1.23 -15.71 7.27
C ARG A 214 -0.09 -15.06 7.70
N TYR A 215 -0.12 -14.35 8.82
CA TYR A 215 -1.37 -13.86 9.43
C TYR A 215 -1.71 -12.41 9.10
N HIS A 216 -0.95 -11.75 8.24
CA HIS A 216 -1.38 -10.52 7.58
C HIS A 216 -2.40 -10.85 6.48
N SER A 217 -3.62 -11.15 6.93
CA SER A 217 -4.82 -11.36 6.12
C SER A 217 -5.44 -10.05 5.64
N ASP A 218 -6.44 -10.16 4.76
CA ASP A 218 -7.23 -9.04 4.24
C ASP A 218 -7.87 -8.15 5.33
N GLU A 219 -8.06 -8.65 6.55
CA GLU A 219 -8.70 -7.89 7.64
C GLU A 219 -7.85 -7.82 8.92
N ALA A 220 -7.87 -6.67 9.59
CA ALA A 220 -7.12 -6.46 10.84
C ALA A 220 -7.69 -7.28 12.00
N GLU A 221 -9.02 -7.44 12.05
CA GLU A 221 -9.72 -8.27 13.05
C GLU A 221 -9.27 -9.73 12.98
N PHE A 222 -9.22 -10.30 11.77
CA PHE A 222 -8.80 -11.68 11.58
C PHE A 222 -7.33 -11.88 11.98
N ALA A 223 -6.45 -10.96 11.59
CA ALA A 223 -5.05 -10.96 12.00
C ALA A 223 -4.92 -10.86 13.54
N PHE A 224 -5.70 -10.01 14.20
CA PHE A 224 -5.72 -9.89 15.66
C PHE A 224 -6.06 -11.23 16.31
N VAL A 225 -7.18 -11.85 15.90
CA VAL A 225 -7.63 -13.14 16.45
C VAL A 225 -6.57 -14.22 16.28
N LEU A 226 -6.00 -14.37 15.09
CA LEU A 226 -5.00 -15.40 14.81
C LEU A 226 -3.69 -15.19 15.58
N LEU A 227 -3.23 -13.95 15.70
CA LEU A 227 -2.04 -13.63 16.49
C LEU A 227 -2.28 -13.84 17.99
N SER A 228 -3.50 -13.63 18.49
CA SER A 228 -3.87 -13.88 19.88
C SER A 228 -3.91 -15.37 20.26
N GLU A 229 -3.93 -16.29 19.30
CA GLU A 229 -3.81 -17.74 19.59
C GLU A 229 -2.38 -18.16 19.96
N LEU A 230 -1.40 -17.26 19.80
CA LEU A 230 0.00 -17.55 20.08
C LEU A 230 0.30 -17.33 21.56
N SER A 231 0.52 -18.42 22.29
CA SER A 231 0.80 -18.40 23.73
C SER A 231 2.05 -17.61 24.15
N ALA A 232 2.94 -17.29 23.21
CA ALA A 232 4.16 -16.52 23.48
C ALA A 232 3.97 -15.00 23.46
N ILE A 233 2.86 -14.51 22.90
CA ILE A 233 2.61 -13.07 22.78
C ILE A 233 1.21 -12.71 23.24
N THR A 234 1.00 -11.43 23.51
CA THR A 234 -0.31 -10.84 23.68
C THR A 234 -0.41 -9.64 22.75
N VAL A 235 -1.45 -9.63 21.93
CA VAL A 235 -1.71 -8.58 20.94
C VAL A 235 -2.54 -7.49 21.60
N GLU A 236 -2.08 -6.25 21.49
CA GLU A 236 -2.81 -5.08 21.98
C GLU A 236 -3.61 -4.43 20.85
N GLU A 237 -3.04 -4.35 19.66
CA GLU A 237 -3.67 -3.69 18.50
C GLU A 237 -3.08 -4.23 17.19
N VAL A 238 -3.92 -4.39 16.19
CA VAL A 238 -3.56 -4.56 14.79
C VAL A 238 -4.23 -3.45 13.99
N VAL A 239 -3.42 -2.71 13.23
CA VAL A 239 -3.90 -1.68 12.31
C VAL A 239 -3.46 -2.04 10.90
N ARG A 240 -4.40 -2.06 9.96
CA ARG A 240 -4.17 -2.26 8.54
C ARG A 240 -4.55 -0.99 7.78
N CYS A 241 -3.61 -0.40 7.06
CA CYS A 241 -3.88 0.74 6.18
C CYS A 241 -3.40 0.47 4.77
N ARG A 242 -4.13 0.96 3.78
CA ARG A 242 -3.83 0.73 2.36
C ARG A 242 -3.80 2.04 1.58
N VAL A 243 -3.05 2.05 0.49
CA VAL A 243 -3.08 3.13 -0.50
C VAL A 243 -3.73 2.59 -1.77
N GLY A 244 -4.96 3.05 -2.03
CA GLY A 244 -5.79 2.61 -3.14
C GLY A 244 -7.11 1.95 -2.68
N PRO A 245 -8.00 1.61 -3.62
CA PRO A 245 -7.90 1.84 -5.08
C PRO A 245 -7.95 3.33 -5.47
N LEU A 246 -7.64 3.63 -6.73
CA LEU A 246 -7.82 4.92 -7.38
C LEU A 246 -8.94 4.82 -8.41
N TRP A 247 -10.06 5.47 -8.17
CA TRP A 247 -11.17 5.52 -9.11
C TRP A 247 -11.05 6.66 -10.10
N PHE A 248 -11.22 6.34 -11.37
CA PHE A 248 -11.37 7.26 -12.51
C PHE A 248 -12.10 6.52 -13.64
N GLU A 249 -12.50 7.25 -14.69
CA GLU A 249 -13.27 6.68 -15.80
C GLU A 249 -12.58 5.44 -16.42
N GLY A 250 -13.30 4.31 -16.45
CA GLY A 250 -12.83 3.05 -17.03
C GLY A 250 -12.25 2.03 -16.03
N VAL A 251 -12.16 2.38 -14.74
CA VAL A 251 -11.81 1.46 -13.65
C VAL A 251 -13.07 0.84 -13.05
N GLU A 252 -12.96 -0.37 -12.51
CA GLU A 252 -14.00 -1.06 -11.77
C GLU A 252 -14.37 -0.27 -10.49
N MET A 253 -15.64 0.09 -10.37
CA MET A 253 -16.18 0.85 -9.25
C MET A 253 -17.70 0.64 -9.14
N LEU A 254 -18.30 1.17 -8.08
CA LEU A 254 -19.76 1.14 -7.93
C LEU A 254 -20.45 1.95 -9.05
N PRO A 255 -21.59 1.48 -9.60
CA PRO A 255 -22.29 2.16 -10.69
C PRO A 255 -22.61 3.63 -10.40
N GLU A 256 -23.04 3.96 -9.19
CA GLU A 256 -23.40 5.32 -8.80
C GLU A 256 -22.18 6.26 -8.77
N VAL A 257 -21.00 5.71 -8.50
CA VAL A 257 -19.74 6.47 -8.55
C VAL A 257 -19.24 6.59 -9.99
N ALA A 258 -19.49 5.58 -10.83
CA ALA A 258 -19.20 5.66 -12.26
C ALA A 258 -20.05 6.75 -12.94
N GLU A 259 -21.35 6.83 -12.61
CA GLU A 259 -22.23 7.92 -13.07
C GLU A 259 -21.73 9.29 -12.60
N LEU A 260 -21.30 9.39 -11.35
CA LEU A 260 -20.71 10.62 -10.82
C LEU A 260 -19.45 11.00 -11.62
N LEU A 261 -18.50 10.10 -11.82
CA LEU A 261 -17.27 10.40 -12.56
C LEU A 261 -17.51 10.63 -14.05
N ALA A 262 -18.56 10.06 -14.65
CA ALA A 262 -18.97 10.38 -16.01
C ALA A 262 -19.46 11.83 -16.15
N ALA A 263 -20.12 12.39 -15.13
CA ALA A 263 -20.50 13.80 -15.08
C ALA A 263 -19.30 14.75 -14.83
N TYR A 264 -18.19 14.22 -14.30
CA TYR A 264 -16.96 14.96 -14.01
C TYR A 264 -15.75 14.28 -14.67
N PRO A 265 -15.65 14.25 -16.01
CA PRO A 265 -14.59 13.52 -16.71
C PRO A 265 -13.20 14.02 -16.34
N GLY A 266 -12.22 13.11 -16.30
CA GLY A 266 -10.83 13.42 -15.93
C GLY A 266 -10.58 13.64 -14.43
N ASN A 267 -11.58 13.36 -13.58
CA ASN A 267 -11.45 13.42 -12.14
C ASN A 267 -11.07 12.08 -11.53
N PHE A 268 -10.46 12.14 -10.35
CA PHE A 268 -9.87 10.99 -9.67
C PHE A 268 -10.28 10.97 -8.20
N ILE A 269 -10.47 9.78 -7.64
CA ILE A 269 -10.76 9.56 -6.22
C ILE A 269 -9.83 8.45 -5.71
N LEU A 270 -8.84 8.82 -4.90
CA LEU A 270 -7.94 7.89 -4.22
C LEU A 270 -8.52 7.47 -2.87
N HIS A 271 -8.57 6.17 -2.63
CA HIS A 271 -9.04 5.58 -1.39
C HIS A 271 -7.89 5.32 -0.42
N LEU A 272 -8.13 5.61 0.85
CA LEU A 272 -7.15 5.45 1.93
C LEU A 272 -7.84 4.77 3.12
N PRO A 273 -8.15 3.47 3.03
CA PRO A 273 -8.83 2.74 4.10
C PRO A 273 -7.91 2.47 5.29
N THR A 274 -8.52 2.45 6.47
CA THR A 274 -7.93 2.06 7.74
C THR A 274 -8.86 1.07 8.43
N ASP A 275 -8.32 -0.08 8.80
CA ASP A 275 -8.96 -1.09 9.62
C ASP A 275 -8.14 -1.28 10.89
N ARG A 276 -8.80 -1.41 12.03
CA ARG A 276 -8.16 -1.50 13.34
C ARG A 276 -8.92 -2.47 14.21
N ALA A 277 -8.22 -3.42 14.81
CA ALA A 277 -8.73 -4.27 15.88
C ALA A 277 -7.80 -4.15 17.09
N GLY A 278 -8.33 -3.94 18.29
CA GLY A 278 -7.48 -3.81 19.46
C GLY A 278 -8.22 -3.61 20.76
N LEU A 279 -7.49 -3.77 21.86
CA LEU A 279 -7.97 -3.57 23.23
C LEU A 279 -8.18 -2.08 23.56
N THR A 280 -7.53 -1.19 22.80
CA THR A 280 -7.63 0.27 22.95
C THR A 280 -8.78 0.87 22.14
N VAL A 281 -9.42 0.08 21.29
CA VAL A 281 -10.61 0.51 20.54
C VAL A 281 -11.79 0.49 21.51
N ARG A 282 -12.50 1.61 21.64
CA ARG A 282 -13.54 1.78 22.67
C ARG A 282 -14.78 0.94 22.42
N GLU A 283 -15.20 0.84 21.16
CA GLU A 283 -16.40 0.14 20.74
C GLU A 283 -16.26 -0.25 19.26
N ASP A 284 -17.05 -1.24 18.85
CA ASP A 284 -17.12 -1.62 17.45
C ASP A 284 -17.72 -0.47 16.61
N GLY A 285 -17.06 -0.10 15.52
CA GLY A 285 -17.50 0.99 14.66
C GLY A 285 -17.08 0.81 13.21
N ASN A 286 -17.93 1.27 12.29
CA ASN A 286 -17.61 1.25 10.88
C ASN A 286 -18.05 2.55 10.21
N ARG A 287 -17.07 3.31 9.73
CA ARG A 287 -17.23 4.52 8.92
C ARG A 287 -16.70 4.34 7.50
N ASP A 288 -16.42 3.11 7.08
CA ASP A 288 -16.09 2.78 5.70
C ASP A 288 -17.37 2.38 4.94
N PRO A 289 -17.85 3.18 3.97
CA PRO A 289 -19.05 2.87 3.18
C PRO A 289 -18.90 1.63 2.28
N PHE A 290 -17.66 1.16 2.09
CA PHE A 290 -17.34 0.06 1.16
C PHE A 290 -16.89 -1.22 1.88
N SER A 291 -16.92 -1.22 3.21
CA SER A 291 -16.57 -2.38 4.01
C SER A 291 -17.65 -2.63 5.04
N VAL A 292 -17.72 -3.87 5.50
CA VAL A 292 -18.55 -4.33 6.61
C VAL A 292 -17.63 -4.93 7.65
N LEU A 293 -18.09 -5.06 8.89
CA LEU A 293 -17.29 -5.76 9.90
C LEU A 293 -17.21 -7.25 9.51
N TRP A 294 -16.05 -7.89 9.65
CA TRP A 294 -15.86 -9.28 9.28
C TRP A 294 -16.92 -10.20 9.91
N ARG A 295 -17.20 -9.99 11.20
CA ARG A 295 -18.24 -10.74 11.92
C ARG A 295 -19.64 -10.66 11.28
N GLN A 296 -19.96 -9.60 10.55
CA GLN A 296 -21.28 -9.41 9.94
C GLN A 296 -21.47 -10.22 8.66
N VAL A 297 -20.40 -10.63 7.99
CA VAL A 297 -20.46 -11.45 6.75
C VAL A 297 -20.38 -12.94 7.01
N LEU A 298 -20.10 -13.35 8.25
CA LEU A 298 -20.06 -14.74 8.63
C LEU A 298 -21.46 -15.36 8.68
N HIS A 299 -21.56 -16.65 8.34
CA HIS A 299 -22.77 -17.42 8.59
C HIS A 299 -23.12 -17.43 10.09
N PRO A 300 -24.41 -17.50 10.47
CA PRO A 300 -24.85 -17.33 11.86
C PRO A 300 -24.05 -18.13 12.91
N GLY A 301 -23.82 -19.43 12.68
CA GLY A 301 -23.04 -20.25 13.64
C GLY A 301 -21.57 -19.85 13.76
N ALA A 302 -20.93 -19.40 12.66
CA ALA A 302 -19.57 -18.90 12.70
C ALA A 302 -19.48 -17.51 13.34
N ARG A 303 -20.52 -16.68 13.14
CA ARG A 303 -20.64 -15.37 13.78
C ARG A 303 -20.71 -15.48 15.30
N ASP A 304 -21.50 -16.41 15.85
CA ASP A 304 -21.58 -16.60 17.30
C ASP A 304 -20.23 -16.99 17.92
N VAL A 305 -19.47 -17.83 17.21
CA VAL A 305 -18.10 -18.22 17.62
C VAL A 305 -17.17 -17.02 17.60
N ALA A 306 -17.20 -16.21 16.54
CA ALA A 306 -16.37 -15.02 16.42
C ALA A 306 -16.74 -13.94 17.45
N GLU A 307 -18.03 -13.73 17.72
CA GLU A 307 -18.50 -12.80 18.76
C GLU A 307 -18.11 -13.29 20.16
N LYS A 308 -18.20 -14.59 20.43
CA LYS A 308 -17.70 -15.15 21.68
C LYS A 308 -16.20 -14.93 21.81
N LYS A 309 -15.41 -15.22 20.77
CA LYS A 309 -13.97 -14.98 20.77
C LYS A 309 -13.63 -13.51 21.00
N ALA A 310 -14.38 -12.58 20.39
CA ALA A 310 -14.23 -11.15 20.61
C ALA A 310 -14.47 -10.75 22.07
N ARG A 311 -15.51 -11.30 22.71
CA ARG A 311 -15.77 -11.10 24.14
C ARG A 311 -14.68 -11.69 25.02
N ASP A 312 -14.24 -12.91 24.73
CA ASP A 312 -13.22 -13.62 25.51
C ASP A 312 -11.85 -12.91 25.43
N LEU A 313 -11.52 -12.34 24.27
CA LEU A 313 -10.29 -11.57 24.06
C LEU A 313 -10.42 -10.09 24.45
N GLY A 314 -11.63 -9.57 24.60
CA GLY A 314 -11.90 -8.19 25.02
C GLY A 314 -11.46 -7.11 24.02
N TYR A 315 -11.46 -7.40 22.71
CA TYR A 315 -11.11 -6.42 21.68
C TYR A 315 -12.33 -5.83 20.98
N HIS A 316 -12.14 -4.67 20.36
CA HIS A 316 -13.11 -4.03 19.48
C HIS A 316 -12.49 -3.68 18.12
N VAL A 317 -13.35 -3.46 17.13
CA VAL A 317 -12.96 -3.20 15.73
C VAL A 317 -13.47 -1.86 15.26
N TYR A 318 -12.59 -1.07 14.64
CA TYR A 318 -12.95 0.20 14.05
C TYR A 318 -12.43 0.30 12.61
N LYS A 319 -13.34 0.51 11.67
CA LYS A 319 -13.03 0.74 10.26
C LYS A 319 -13.35 2.17 9.87
N GLU A 320 -12.48 2.79 9.09
CA GLU A 320 -12.72 4.08 8.46
C GLU A 320 -12.08 4.16 7.08
N ARG A 321 -12.54 5.11 6.26
CA ARG A 321 -11.90 5.42 4.99
C ARG A 321 -11.76 6.91 4.82
N LYS A 322 -10.58 7.32 4.39
CA LYS A 322 -10.30 8.67 3.91
C LYS A 322 -10.22 8.65 2.40
N PHE A 323 -10.45 9.80 1.80
CA PHE A 323 -10.34 9.98 0.36
C PHE A 323 -9.48 11.20 0.05
N ALA A 324 -8.66 11.10 -0.98
CA ALA A 324 -8.12 12.27 -1.66
C ALA A 324 -8.74 12.31 -3.05
N CYS A 325 -9.26 13.45 -3.50
CA CYS A 325 -9.89 13.55 -4.80
C CYS A 325 -9.63 14.88 -5.47
N THR A 326 -9.80 14.94 -6.78
CA THR A 326 -9.72 16.21 -7.53
C THR A 326 -10.83 17.16 -7.09
N ARG A 327 -10.52 18.46 -7.00
CA ARG A 327 -11.43 19.47 -6.45
C ARG A 327 -12.84 19.48 -7.06
N ALA A 328 -12.98 19.24 -8.36
CA ALA A 328 -14.27 19.31 -9.04
C ALA A 328 -15.27 18.23 -8.57
N VAL A 329 -14.78 17.06 -8.13
CA VAL A 329 -15.65 15.97 -7.66
C VAL A 329 -15.82 15.94 -6.13
N ALA A 330 -15.01 16.71 -5.38
CA ALA A 330 -14.96 16.63 -3.92
C ALA A 330 -16.30 16.93 -3.22
N GLY A 331 -17.00 17.99 -3.64
CA GLY A 331 -18.32 18.36 -3.10
C GLY A 331 -19.37 17.29 -3.39
N PRO A 332 -19.64 17.00 -4.68
CA PRO A 332 -20.58 15.95 -5.09
C PRO A 332 -20.32 14.59 -4.45
N PHE A 333 -19.05 14.16 -4.37
CA PHE A 333 -18.68 12.89 -3.74
C PHE A 333 -18.91 12.91 -2.23
N SER A 334 -18.61 14.03 -1.56
CA SER A 334 -18.91 14.19 -0.13
C SER A 334 -20.41 14.11 0.15
N ASP A 335 -21.24 14.69 -0.71
CA ASP A 335 -22.70 14.63 -0.55
C ASP A 335 -23.25 13.23 -0.83
N TRP A 336 -22.67 12.52 -1.80
CA TRP A 336 -22.94 11.10 -2.04
C TRP A 336 -22.56 10.21 -0.83
N LEU A 337 -21.43 10.48 -0.17
CA LEU A 337 -21.02 9.77 1.04
C LEU A 337 -21.99 10.04 2.21
N LYS A 338 -22.44 11.29 2.38
CA LYS A 338 -23.39 11.69 3.42
C LYS A 338 -24.77 11.06 3.22
N SER A 339 -25.25 10.96 1.97
CA SER A 339 -26.55 10.34 1.69
C SER A 339 -26.59 8.84 2.06
N ARG A 340 -25.41 8.19 2.13
CA ARG A 340 -25.22 6.83 2.64
C ARG A 340 -24.97 6.76 4.15
N GLY A 341 -25.14 7.87 4.87
CA GLY A 341 -24.95 7.94 6.32
C GLY A 341 -23.48 7.88 6.76
N THR A 342 -22.53 8.01 5.84
CA THR A 342 -21.10 7.94 6.17
C THR A 342 -20.49 9.33 6.33
N ARG A 343 -19.61 9.47 7.32
CA ARG A 343 -18.89 10.71 7.64
C ARG A 343 -17.40 10.54 7.39
N CYS A 344 -17.05 10.23 6.13
CA CYS A 344 -15.66 10.08 5.72
C CYS A 344 -14.98 11.44 5.52
N VAL A 345 -13.66 11.47 5.68
CA VAL A 345 -12.86 12.67 5.38
C VAL A 345 -12.49 12.67 3.91
N VAL A 346 -12.75 13.78 3.22
CA VAL A 346 -12.43 13.98 1.80
C VAL A 346 -11.45 15.15 1.66
N TYR A 347 -10.26 14.89 1.12
CA TYR A 347 -9.22 15.89 0.87
C TYR A 347 -9.25 16.32 -0.61
N PRO A 348 -9.64 17.56 -0.92
CA PRO A 348 -9.61 18.07 -2.29
C PRO A 348 -8.19 18.47 -2.70
N VAL A 349 -7.81 18.14 -3.94
CA VAL A 349 -6.55 18.53 -4.61
C VAL A 349 -6.78 19.60 -5.67
#